data_AF-A0A5J6YW20-F1
#
_entry.id   AF-A0A5J6YW20-F1
#
_cell.length_a   1.000
_cell.length_b   1.000
_cell.length_c   1.000
_cell.angle_alpha   90.00
_cell.angle_beta   90.00
_cell.angle_gamma   90.00
#
_symmetry.space_group_name_H-M   'P 1'
#
loop_
_entity.id
_entity.type
_entity.pdbx_description
1 polymer ?
#
loop_
_entity_poly.entity_id
_entity_poly.type
_entity_poly.pdbx_seq_one_letter_code
_entity_poly.pdbx_strand_id
1 'polypeptide(L)'
;MDLPSFLQELDIDASTKEKLVDIYRLAVPMEELNKSKYVNGEYLKNILDNSIESLAEIYSKSTFDVNYMSIFFPAMFDFLCNGEYLRNRVVNSNWIYCPIEKKIFFSFLKQCPDCSVKRGLHKRIEKAQHKPSSHHIGEICNSTTMLIIDQIVKNNDKNLNSYLISKQSHNVDSFVSSSEILVLMELKSSPMVSFPLELALADGLTEDLDGNVKYIDEHKLVSVSNLKEDFRLYFPNMSAGISLGGVRQDPWPLDVMADWIKVPKNLAQFLEAWQQIYDAYMTQKRVRREGNINLAYLSNGWGDEIDSNKTKPGLGRTDDLKKGTYQMIKFSAQYARKSDPNLVKYALVSNLDPATLFEEYLADIINLSIVDKNEISPIEKDRMKEEFVDYFDKYSKIPKGSPLNIFEAVIAMNKPMINDEKLKRIFSYEGIFSKIKAMSELQK
;
A
#
# COMPACT_ATOMS: atom_id res chain seq x y z
N MET A 1 12.83 -25.79 -6.31
CA MET A 1 12.79 -25.68 -4.84
C MET A 1 12.15 -26.95 -4.34
N ASP A 2 12.84 -27.67 -3.45
CA ASP A 2 12.22 -28.79 -2.77
C ASP A 2 11.04 -28.27 -1.93
N LEU A 3 9.96 -29.04 -1.89
CA LEU A 3 8.84 -28.74 -1.00
C LEU A 3 9.38 -28.61 0.42
N PRO A 4 9.09 -27.53 1.15
CA PRO A 4 9.42 -27.44 2.56
C PRO A 4 9.01 -28.73 3.27
N SER A 5 9.91 -29.32 4.06
CA SER A 5 9.67 -30.59 4.76
C SER A 5 8.36 -30.54 5.54
N PHE A 6 8.04 -29.38 6.12
CA PHE A 6 6.79 -29.18 6.85
C PHE A 6 5.55 -29.43 5.96
N LEU A 7 5.53 -29.00 4.69
CA LEU A 7 4.41 -29.28 3.77
C LEU A 7 4.23 -30.77 3.49
N GLN A 8 5.32 -31.54 3.55
CA GLN A 8 5.27 -32.98 3.34
C GLN A 8 4.66 -33.70 4.54
N GLU A 9 4.88 -33.17 5.74
CA GLU A 9 4.43 -33.71 7.03
C GLU A 9 3.01 -33.27 7.43
N LEU A 10 2.38 -32.38 6.66
CA LEU A 10 1.03 -31.92 6.98
C LEU A 10 -0.02 -33.01 6.81
N ASP A 11 -0.79 -33.21 7.87
CA ASP A 11 -2.02 -34.00 7.86
C ASP A 11 -3.15 -33.18 7.21
N ILE A 12 -3.09 -33.07 5.88
CA ILE A 12 -4.07 -32.38 5.04
C ILE A 12 -4.51 -33.28 3.90
N ASP A 13 -5.73 -33.08 3.38
CA ASP A 13 -6.20 -33.86 2.24
C ASP A 13 -5.34 -33.63 0.99
N ALA A 14 -5.26 -34.66 0.14
CA ALA A 14 -4.39 -34.66 -1.03
C ALA A 14 -4.66 -33.48 -2.00
N SER A 15 -5.90 -33.05 -2.15
CA SER A 15 -6.24 -31.92 -3.03
C SER A 15 -5.74 -30.59 -2.47
N THR A 16 -5.87 -30.38 -1.16
CA THR A 16 -5.31 -29.19 -0.50
C THR A 16 -3.78 -29.20 -0.57
N LYS A 17 -3.15 -30.36 -0.36
CA LYS A 17 -1.69 -30.53 -0.49
C LYS A 17 -1.20 -30.16 -1.89
N GLU A 18 -1.85 -30.67 -2.94
CA GLU A 18 -1.50 -30.37 -4.34
C GLU A 18 -1.59 -28.87 -4.63
N LYS A 19 -2.62 -28.18 -4.12
CA LYS A 19 -2.74 -26.72 -4.28
C LYS A 19 -1.62 -25.96 -3.58
N LEU A 20 -1.26 -26.35 -2.35
CA LEU A 20 -0.16 -25.71 -1.61
C LEU A 20 1.19 -25.95 -2.30
N VAL A 21 1.42 -27.16 -2.80
CA VAL A 21 2.59 -27.49 -3.64
C VAL A 21 2.67 -26.55 -4.85
N ASP A 22 1.54 -26.35 -5.54
CA ASP A 22 1.53 -25.51 -6.72
C ASP A 22 1.74 -24.02 -6.41
N ILE A 23 1.17 -23.53 -5.31
CA ILE A 23 1.42 -22.18 -4.78
C ILE A 23 2.93 -21.98 -4.54
N TYR A 24 3.60 -22.92 -3.86
CA TYR A 24 5.04 -22.86 -3.63
C TYR A 24 5.87 -22.92 -4.92
N ARG A 25 5.44 -23.72 -5.90
CA ARG A 25 6.12 -23.83 -7.19
C ARG A 25 6.13 -22.51 -7.97
N LEU A 26 5.10 -21.70 -7.80
CA LEU A 26 4.91 -20.41 -8.50
C LEU A 26 5.41 -19.20 -7.71
N ALA A 27 5.81 -19.44 -6.47
CA ALA A 27 6.32 -18.46 -5.55
C ALA A 27 7.69 -17.94 -6.01
N VAL A 28 7.85 -16.63 -5.93
CA VAL A 28 9.13 -15.94 -6.06
C VAL A 28 9.51 -15.45 -4.65
N PRO A 29 10.62 -15.93 -4.08
CA PRO A 29 11.13 -15.42 -2.82
C PRO A 29 11.41 -13.92 -2.91
N MET A 30 11.20 -13.17 -1.84
CA MET A 30 11.41 -11.73 -1.85
C MET A 30 12.87 -11.33 -2.13
N GLU A 31 13.84 -12.20 -1.85
CA GLU A 31 15.25 -11.99 -2.21
C GLU A 31 15.47 -11.95 -3.74
N GLU A 32 14.56 -12.54 -4.53
CA GLU A 32 14.65 -12.62 -5.99
C GLU A 32 13.81 -11.56 -6.72
N LEU A 33 13.22 -10.61 -6.01
CA LEU A 33 12.29 -9.61 -6.58
C LEU A 33 12.94 -8.76 -7.71
N ASN A 34 14.26 -8.65 -7.72
CA ASN A 34 15.04 -7.93 -8.75
C ASN A 34 14.85 -8.49 -10.16
N LYS A 35 14.28 -9.70 -10.30
CA LYS A 35 13.97 -10.32 -11.58
C LYS A 35 12.68 -9.77 -12.22
N SER A 36 11.91 -8.94 -11.52
CA SER A 36 10.73 -8.28 -12.08
C SER A 36 11.12 -7.23 -13.13
N LYS A 37 10.48 -7.27 -14.30
CA LYS A 37 10.67 -6.23 -15.33
C LYS A 37 10.09 -4.88 -14.90
N TYR A 38 9.11 -4.90 -14.01
CA TYR A 38 8.33 -3.73 -13.64
C TYR A 38 8.79 -3.09 -12.35
N VAL A 39 9.53 -3.81 -11.50
CA VAL A 39 9.96 -3.38 -10.18
C VAL A 39 11.44 -3.67 -10.01
N ASN A 40 12.21 -2.66 -9.60
CA ASN A 40 13.60 -2.84 -9.22
C ASN A 40 13.70 -3.06 -7.71
N GLY A 41 13.51 -4.32 -7.29
CA GLY A 41 13.45 -4.71 -5.88
C GLY A 41 14.68 -4.29 -5.05
N GLU A 42 15.85 -4.23 -5.68
CA GLU A 42 17.13 -3.92 -5.03
C GLU A 42 17.13 -2.47 -4.57
N TYR A 43 16.77 -1.57 -5.48
CA TYR A 43 16.70 -0.16 -5.19
C TYR A 43 15.55 0.17 -4.24
N LEU A 44 14.38 -0.49 -4.38
CA LEU A 44 13.29 -0.29 -3.41
C LEU A 44 13.68 -0.74 -2.01
N LYS A 45 14.35 -1.90 -1.89
CA LYS A 45 14.88 -2.38 -0.60
C LYS A 45 15.92 -1.41 -0.04
N ASN A 46 16.84 -0.92 -0.88
CA ASN A 46 17.85 0.06 -0.48
C ASN A 46 17.21 1.36 0.03
N ILE A 47 16.19 1.89 -0.67
CA ILE A 47 15.44 3.07 -0.21
C ILE A 47 14.80 2.81 1.17
N LEU A 48 14.18 1.64 1.36
CA LEU A 48 13.53 1.29 2.63
C LEU A 48 14.53 1.08 3.77
N ASP A 49 15.68 0.46 3.51
CA ASP A 49 16.73 0.29 4.51
C ASP A 49 17.34 1.65 4.91
N ASN A 50 17.64 2.51 3.93
CA ASN A 50 18.14 3.87 4.17
C ASN A 50 17.13 4.74 4.94
N SER A 51 15.84 4.56 4.70
CA SER A 51 14.80 5.30 5.42
C SER A 51 14.66 4.81 6.87
N ILE A 52 14.84 3.52 7.15
CA ILE A 52 14.90 2.98 8.52
C ILE A 52 16.11 3.53 9.28
N GLU A 53 17.29 3.58 8.64
CA GLU A 53 18.50 4.18 9.20
C GLU A 53 18.30 5.65 9.54
N SER A 54 17.73 6.41 8.61
CA SER A 54 17.41 7.82 8.80
C SER A 54 16.37 8.01 9.92
N LEU A 55 15.38 7.13 10.00
CA LEU A 55 14.36 7.15 11.05
C LEU A 55 14.95 6.90 12.43
N ALA A 56 15.98 6.05 12.55
CA ALA A 56 16.72 5.85 13.80
C ALA A 56 17.44 7.14 14.24
N GLU A 57 18.01 7.90 13.31
CA GLU A 57 18.62 9.19 13.66
C GLU A 57 17.56 10.22 14.09
N ILE A 58 16.39 10.26 13.42
CA ILE A 58 15.26 11.11 13.85
C ILE A 58 14.81 10.71 15.27
N TYR A 59 14.69 9.41 15.54
CA TYR A 59 14.33 8.87 16.86
C TYR A 59 15.32 9.30 17.94
N SER A 60 16.63 9.31 17.66
CA SER A 60 17.64 9.71 18.63
C SER A 60 17.46 11.14 19.18
N LYS A 61 16.77 11.99 18.41
CA LYS A 61 16.54 13.43 18.65
C LYS A 61 15.09 13.76 19.03
N SER A 62 14.19 12.78 19.04
CA SER A 62 12.76 13.00 19.27
C SER A 62 12.16 11.90 20.16
N THR A 63 10.90 12.06 20.55
CA THR A 63 10.17 11.05 21.32
C THR A 63 8.94 10.62 20.55
N PHE A 64 9.08 9.65 19.65
CA PHE A 64 7.94 8.94 19.08
C PHE A 64 7.91 7.49 19.57
N ASP A 65 6.74 6.85 19.53
CA ASP A 65 6.54 5.47 19.97
C ASP A 65 6.37 4.52 18.77
N VAL A 66 6.08 3.25 19.05
CA VAL A 66 5.83 2.22 18.03
C VAL A 66 4.67 2.59 17.08
N ASN A 67 3.72 3.42 17.51
CA ASN A 67 2.60 3.85 16.68
C ASN A 67 3.05 4.72 15.51
N TYR A 68 4.22 5.36 15.58
CA TYR A 68 4.75 6.12 14.44
C TYR A 68 5.01 5.25 13.20
N MET A 69 5.20 3.93 13.38
CA MET A 69 5.31 3.00 12.26
C MET A 69 4.05 2.94 11.40
N SER A 70 2.90 3.29 11.98
CA SER A 70 1.61 3.33 11.29
C SER A 70 1.49 4.52 10.32
N ILE A 71 2.37 5.50 10.42
CA ILE A 71 2.53 6.58 9.43
C ILE A 71 3.67 6.26 8.48
N PHE A 72 4.80 5.81 9.03
CA PHE A 72 6.01 5.56 8.27
C PHE A 72 5.81 4.55 7.13
N PHE A 73 5.23 3.37 7.40
CA PHE A 73 5.13 2.33 6.36
C PHE A 73 4.17 2.69 5.21
N PRO A 74 2.95 3.21 5.45
CA PRO A 74 2.11 3.70 4.36
C PRO A 74 2.75 4.86 3.57
N ALA A 75 3.46 5.77 4.23
CA ALA A 75 4.16 6.85 3.55
C ALA A 75 5.29 6.31 2.67
N MET A 76 6.10 5.38 3.19
CA MET A 76 7.15 4.72 2.42
C MET A 76 6.57 3.89 1.26
N PHE A 77 5.41 3.25 1.45
CA PHE A 77 4.71 2.55 0.36
C PHE A 77 4.43 3.49 -0.81
N ASP A 78 3.87 4.68 -0.53
CA ASP A 78 3.61 5.69 -1.55
C ASP A 78 4.90 6.19 -2.20
N PHE A 79 5.94 6.46 -1.41
CA PHE A 79 7.24 6.91 -1.90
C PHE A 79 7.85 5.93 -2.91
N LEU A 80 7.89 4.65 -2.55
CA LEU A 80 8.44 3.58 -3.38
C LEU A 80 7.62 3.39 -4.66
N CYS A 81 6.29 3.39 -4.56
CA CYS A 81 5.42 3.29 -5.74
C CYS A 81 5.59 4.50 -6.67
N ASN A 82 5.77 5.70 -6.12
CA ASN A 82 5.93 6.92 -6.90
C ASN A 82 7.24 6.91 -7.71
N GLY A 83 8.33 6.39 -7.13
CA GLY A 83 9.59 6.15 -7.84
C GLY A 83 9.42 5.18 -9.01
N GLU A 84 8.74 4.05 -8.80
CA GLU A 84 8.45 3.08 -9.87
C GLU A 84 7.50 3.63 -10.95
N TYR A 85 6.53 4.47 -10.57
CA TYR A 85 5.64 5.11 -11.54
C TYR A 85 6.37 6.03 -12.51
N LEU A 86 7.52 6.57 -12.10
CA LEU A 86 8.38 7.41 -12.92
C LEU A 86 9.43 6.61 -13.69
N ARG A 87 9.98 5.56 -13.07
CA ARG A 87 11.03 4.72 -13.66
C ARG A 87 10.63 4.20 -15.04
N ASN A 88 11.41 4.57 -16.06
CA ASN A 88 11.19 4.21 -17.47
C ASN A 88 9.82 4.61 -18.06
N ARG A 89 9.11 5.59 -17.47
CA ARG A 89 7.73 5.95 -17.86
C ARG A 89 7.52 7.45 -18.12
N VAL A 90 8.48 8.30 -17.77
CA VAL A 90 8.41 9.74 -18.08
C VAL A 90 8.51 9.96 -19.58
N VAL A 91 7.53 10.66 -20.16
CA VAL A 91 7.43 10.97 -21.58
C VAL A 91 7.40 12.48 -21.80
N ASN A 92 7.70 12.93 -23.01
CA ASN A 92 7.75 14.36 -23.34
C ASN A 92 6.38 15.04 -23.42
N SER A 93 5.27 14.32 -23.61
CA SER A 93 3.96 14.92 -23.91
C SER A 93 3.00 14.91 -22.72
N ASN A 94 1.91 15.69 -22.82
CA ASN A 94 0.79 15.75 -21.87
C ASN A 94 1.14 16.27 -20.46
N TRP A 95 2.16 17.11 -20.34
CA TRP A 95 2.47 17.79 -19.08
C TRP A 95 1.49 18.92 -18.83
N ILE A 96 1.10 19.14 -17.58
CA ILE A 96 0.23 20.26 -17.21
C ILE A 96 1.06 21.52 -17.03
N TYR A 97 0.90 22.51 -17.91
CA TYR A 97 1.42 23.85 -17.68
C TYR A 97 0.52 24.63 -16.71
N CYS A 98 1.14 25.28 -15.73
CA CYS A 98 0.52 26.23 -14.82
C CYS A 98 1.07 27.63 -15.12
N PRO A 99 0.25 28.54 -15.67
CA PRO A 99 0.68 29.89 -16.04
C PRO A 99 0.97 30.78 -14.82
N ILE A 100 0.33 30.48 -13.69
CA ILE A 100 0.43 31.31 -12.49
C ILE A 100 1.75 31.08 -11.76
N GLU A 101 2.13 29.81 -11.59
CA GLU A 101 3.37 29.43 -10.90
C GLU A 101 4.55 29.31 -11.87
N LYS A 102 4.30 29.43 -13.19
CA LYS A 102 5.29 29.23 -14.26
C LYS A 102 5.99 27.88 -14.14
N LYS A 103 5.19 26.82 -14.03
CA LYS A 103 5.66 25.45 -13.85
C LYS A 103 4.97 24.52 -14.83
N ILE A 104 5.61 23.39 -15.13
CA ILE A 104 4.99 22.27 -15.83
C ILE A 104 5.07 21.02 -14.97
N PHE A 105 4.01 20.20 -15.01
CA PHE A 105 3.87 19.04 -14.15
C PHE A 105 3.61 17.75 -14.93
N PHE A 106 4.41 16.72 -14.65
CA PHE A 106 4.07 15.34 -15.00
C PHE A 106 3.18 14.80 -13.89
N SER A 107 1.87 14.93 -14.08
CA SER A 107 0.89 14.67 -13.03
C SER A 107 0.22 13.31 -13.15
N PHE A 108 -0.07 12.70 -11.99
CA PHE A 108 -0.96 11.55 -11.88
C PHE A 108 -2.41 11.95 -11.62
N LEU A 109 -2.65 13.25 -11.41
CA LEU A 109 -3.94 13.88 -11.21
C LEU A 109 -4.41 14.56 -12.50
N LYS A 110 -5.73 14.68 -12.68
CA LYS A 110 -6.34 15.35 -13.85
C LYS A 110 -6.43 16.88 -13.69
N GLN A 111 -5.63 17.48 -12.80
CA GLN A 111 -5.67 18.89 -12.43
C GLN A 111 -4.27 19.38 -12.07
N CYS A 112 -4.08 20.70 -12.08
CA CYS A 112 -2.83 21.33 -11.64
C CYS A 112 -2.62 21.08 -10.13
N PRO A 113 -1.52 20.41 -9.73
CA PRO A 113 -1.24 20.09 -8.32
C PRO A 113 -1.05 21.32 -7.44
N ASP A 114 -0.49 22.41 -7.98
CA ASP A 114 -0.27 23.65 -7.21
C ASP A 114 -1.57 24.42 -6.99
N CYS A 115 -2.35 24.62 -8.05
CA CYS A 115 -3.60 25.36 -7.95
C CYS A 115 -4.65 24.60 -7.13
N SER A 116 -4.69 23.25 -7.19
CA SER A 116 -5.62 22.47 -6.39
C SER A 116 -5.47 22.72 -4.89
N VAL A 117 -4.24 22.94 -4.42
CA VAL A 117 -3.93 23.29 -3.04
C VAL A 117 -4.21 24.77 -2.75
N LYS A 118 -3.59 25.66 -3.55
CA LYS A 118 -3.51 27.10 -3.24
C LYS A 118 -4.78 27.89 -3.58
N ARG A 119 -5.52 27.45 -4.59
CA ARG A 119 -6.63 28.20 -5.21
C ARG A 119 -7.93 27.41 -5.24
N GLY A 120 -7.87 26.12 -4.90
CA GLY A 120 -8.98 25.20 -4.96
C GLY A 120 -9.12 24.53 -6.32
N LEU A 121 -10.27 23.90 -6.54
CA LEU A 121 -10.51 23.07 -7.71
C LEU A 121 -10.75 23.89 -8.97
N HIS A 122 -10.03 23.53 -10.03
CA HIS A 122 -10.30 24.01 -11.38
C HIS A 122 -10.89 22.90 -12.27
N LYS A 123 -11.29 23.29 -13.49
CA LYS A 123 -11.74 22.34 -14.50
C LYS A 123 -10.67 21.26 -14.73
N ARG A 124 -11.13 20.03 -14.87
CA ARG A 124 -10.27 18.88 -15.18
C ARG A 124 -9.61 19.08 -16.55
N ILE A 125 -8.37 18.63 -16.63
CA ILE A 125 -7.58 18.63 -17.87
C ILE A 125 -7.60 17.19 -18.39
N GLU A 126 -8.41 16.96 -19.43
CA GLU A 126 -8.48 15.64 -20.06
C GLU A 126 -7.11 15.23 -20.60
N LYS A 127 -6.76 13.94 -20.50
CA LYS A 127 -5.47 13.35 -20.92
C LYS A 127 -4.24 13.74 -20.09
N ALA A 128 -4.37 14.58 -19.07
CA ALA A 128 -3.27 15.02 -18.20
C ALA A 128 -2.73 13.96 -17.22
N GLN A 129 -3.25 12.73 -17.25
CA GLN A 129 -3.00 11.73 -16.22
C GLN A 129 -2.00 10.68 -16.73
N HIS A 130 -0.80 10.67 -16.15
CA HIS A 130 0.28 9.72 -16.46
C HIS A 130 0.22 8.43 -15.63
N LYS A 131 -0.99 8.03 -15.22
CA LYS A 131 -1.19 6.83 -14.42
C LYS A 131 -0.77 5.59 -15.24
N PRO A 132 0.05 4.67 -14.70
CA PRO A 132 0.40 3.43 -15.39
C PRO A 132 -0.83 2.54 -15.66
N SER A 133 -0.67 1.53 -16.51
CA SER A 133 -1.72 0.53 -16.73
C SER A 133 -2.07 -0.20 -15.41
N SER A 134 -3.31 -0.64 -15.26
CA SER A 134 -3.76 -1.32 -14.04
C SER A 134 -2.93 -2.56 -13.71
N HIS A 135 -2.43 -3.28 -14.72
CA HIS A 135 -1.53 -4.41 -14.54
C HIS A 135 -0.21 -3.99 -13.86
N HIS A 136 0.46 -2.97 -14.39
CA HIS A 136 1.72 -2.46 -13.81
C HIS A 136 1.50 -1.93 -12.40
N ILE A 137 0.38 -1.25 -12.15
CA ILE A 137 0.03 -0.78 -10.80
C ILE A 137 -0.07 -1.96 -9.84
N GLY A 138 -0.78 -3.03 -10.22
CA GLY A 138 -0.91 -4.23 -9.39
C GLY A 138 0.45 -4.84 -9.05
N GLU A 139 1.33 -5.01 -10.04
CA GLU A 139 2.66 -5.58 -9.82
C GLU A 139 3.54 -4.70 -8.92
N ILE A 140 3.54 -3.37 -9.15
CA ILE A 140 4.29 -2.41 -8.32
C ILE A 140 3.76 -2.43 -6.89
N CYS A 141 2.44 -2.27 -6.69
CA CYS A 141 1.83 -2.25 -5.37
C CYS A 141 2.04 -3.57 -4.62
N ASN A 142 1.89 -4.73 -5.27
CA ASN A 142 2.07 -6.02 -4.61
C ASN A 142 3.53 -6.25 -4.20
N SER A 143 4.47 -5.91 -5.07
CA SER A 143 5.91 -6.01 -4.79
C SER A 143 6.32 -5.08 -3.65
N THR A 144 5.91 -3.81 -3.68
CA THR A 144 6.18 -2.83 -2.62
C THR A 144 5.55 -3.25 -1.29
N THR A 145 4.31 -3.75 -1.31
CA THR A 145 3.64 -4.28 -0.11
C THR A 145 4.46 -5.40 0.50
N MET A 146 4.85 -6.37 -0.32
CA MET A 146 5.59 -7.53 0.16
C MET A 146 7.01 -7.20 0.61
N LEU A 147 7.67 -6.19 0.04
CA LEU A 147 8.96 -5.70 0.54
C LEU A 147 8.84 -5.13 1.95
N ILE A 148 7.78 -4.36 2.22
CA ILE A 148 7.53 -3.80 3.55
C ILE A 148 7.14 -4.91 4.53
N ILE A 149 6.27 -5.84 4.13
CA ILE A 149 5.90 -6.99 4.95
C ILE A 149 7.12 -7.84 5.27
N ASP A 150 8.00 -8.11 4.30
CA ASP A 150 9.23 -8.88 4.52
C ASP A 150 10.13 -8.23 5.58
N GLN A 151 10.27 -6.90 5.54
CA GLN A 151 10.98 -6.16 6.60
C GLN A 151 10.30 -6.32 7.95
N ILE A 152 8.98 -6.21 8.05
CA ILE A 152 8.26 -6.37 9.32
C ILE A 152 8.48 -7.79 9.88
N VAL A 153 8.21 -8.82 9.09
CA VAL A 153 8.23 -10.21 9.58
C VAL A 153 9.64 -10.67 9.94
N LYS A 154 10.67 -10.33 9.15
CA LYS A 154 12.07 -10.73 9.44
C LYS A 154 12.66 -10.06 10.67
N ASN A 155 12.13 -8.89 11.07
CA ASN A 155 12.51 -8.25 12.33
C ASN A 155 11.84 -8.90 13.55
N ASN A 156 10.75 -9.64 13.37
CA ASN A 156 10.08 -10.38 14.45
C ASN A 156 10.56 -11.84 14.55
N ASP A 157 10.79 -12.51 13.40
CA ASP A 157 11.31 -13.87 13.33
C ASP A 157 12.12 -14.08 12.03
N LYS A 158 13.41 -14.38 12.19
CA LYS A 158 14.36 -14.58 11.07
C LYS A 158 14.12 -15.88 10.30
N ASN A 159 13.33 -16.81 10.85
CA ASN A 159 12.98 -18.06 10.18
C ASN A 159 11.77 -17.90 9.23
N LEU A 160 11.08 -16.76 9.27
CA LEU A 160 10.00 -16.47 8.35
C LEU A 160 10.56 -15.99 7.01
N ASN A 161 10.02 -16.56 5.94
CA ASN A 161 10.32 -16.19 4.58
C ASN A 161 9.05 -15.67 3.91
N SER A 162 9.21 -14.63 3.09
CA SER A 162 8.11 -13.99 2.37
C SER A 162 8.18 -14.33 0.89
N TYR A 163 7.02 -14.52 0.27
CA TYR A 163 6.93 -14.94 -1.12
C TYR A 163 5.80 -14.21 -1.86
N LEU A 164 6.06 -13.86 -3.11
CA LEU A 164 5.07 -13.31 -4.04
C LEU A 164 4.71 -14.34 -5.11
N ILE A 165 3.43 -14.48 -5.46
CA ILE A 165 3.01 -15.41 -6.52
C ILE A 165 3.14 -14.72 -7.89
N SER A 166 4.01 -15.27 -8.74
CA SER A 166 4.34 -14.67 -10.04
C SER A 166 3.28 -14.86 -11.13
N LYS A 167 2.32 -15.78 -10.94
CA LYS A 167 1.25 -16.06 -11.91
C LYS A 167 -0.13 -15.93 -11.27
N GLN A 168 -0.98 -15.12 -11.88
CA GLN A 168 -2.38 -14.87 -11.46
C GLN A 168 -3.32 -16.09 -11.63
N SER A 169 -2.81 -17.31 -11.84
CA SER A 169 -3.65 -18.51 -11.97
C SER A 169 -4.14 -19.04 -10.61
N HIS A 170 -3.60 -18.55 -9.50
CA HIS A 170 -3.97 -18.97 -8.16
C HIS A 170 -4.74 -17.87 -7.44
N ASN A 171 -5.54 -18.28 -6.46
CA ASN A 171 -6.33 -17.36 -5.66
C ASN A 171 -5.53 -16.77 -4.49
N VAL A 172 -4.19 -16.86 -4.52
CA VAL A 172 -3.28 -16.40 -3.46
C VAL A 172 -2.32 -15.42 -4.11
N ASP A 173 -2.25 -14.21 -3.60
CA ASP A 173 -1.33 -13.19 -4.12
C ASP A 173 0.09 -13.38 -3.57
N SER A 174 0.19 -13.77 -2.29
CA SER A 174 1.46 -13.92 -1.58
C SER A 174 1.30 -14.82 -0.35
N PHE A 175 2.42 -15.20 0.27
CA PHE A 175 2.40 -15.87 1.57
C PHE A 175 3.68 -15.62 2.37
N VAL A 176 3.59 -15.82 3.69
CA VAL A 176 4.73 -15.88 4.61
C VAL A 176 4.77 -17.27 5.23
N SER A 177 5.96 -17.85 5.38
CA SER A 177 6.08 -19.18 5.99
C SER A 177 7.36 -19.44 6.76
N SER A 178 7.26 -20.38 7.70
CA SER A 178 8.37 -21.07 8.36
C SER A 178 8.02 -22.56 8.49
N SER A 179 8.81 -23.35 9.23
CA SER A 179 8.46 -24.73 9.57
C SER A 179 7.20 -24.85 10.43
N GLU A 180 6.76 -23.76 11.08
CA GLU A 180 5.66 -23.79 12.06
C GLU A 180 4.39 -23.08 11.58
N ILE A 181 4.42 -22.36 10.46
CA ILE A 181 3.28 -21.60 9.97
C ILE A 181 3.35 -21.34 8.47
N LEU A 182 2.18 -21.28 7.85
CA LEU A 182 1.95 -20.75 6.52
C LEU A 182 0.82 -19.72 6.59
N VAL A 183 1.11 -18.46 6.30
CA VAL A 183 0.13 -17.37 6.23
C VAL A 183 -0.16 -17.05 4.77
N LEU A 184 -1.35 -17.40 4.29
CA LEU A 184 -1.81 -17.06 2.93
C LEU A 184 -2.34 -15.63 2.90
N MET A 185 -1.93 -14.85 1.91
CA MET A 185 -2.23 -13.41 1.89
C MET A 185 -2.89 -12.98 0.59
N GLU A 186 -3.94 -12.18 0.73
CA GLU A 186 -4.57 -11.42 -0.36
C GLU A 186 -4.13 -9.97 -0.26
N LEU A 187 -3.61 -9.40 -1.36
CA LEU A 187 -3.07 -8.05 -1.39
C LEU A 187 -4.08 -7.08 -2.01
N LYS A 188 -4.35 -5.98 -1.30
CA LYS A 188 -5.26 -4.90 -1.73
C LYS A 188 -4.66 -3.54 -1.41
N SER A 189 -3.46 -3.29 -1.96
CA SER A 189 -2.73 -2.04 -1.76
C SER A 189 -2.84 -1.12 -2.96
N SER A 190 -2.99 0.18 -2.70
CA SER A 190 -2.90 1.22 -3.72
C SER A 190 -2.50 2.56 -3.10
N PRO A 191 -1.64 3.34 -3.77
CA PRO A 191 -1.01 4.48 -3.13
C PRO A 191 -2.04 5.57 -2.80
N MET A 192 -1.87 6.22 -1.64
CA MET A 192 -2.69 7.37 -1.28
C MET A 192 -2.29 8.59 -2.08
N VAL A 193 -1.00 8.83 -2.27
CA VAL A 193 -0.48 9.99 -2.99
C VAL A 193 0.48 9.52 -4.05
N SER A 194 0.42 10.15 -5.22
CA SER A 194 1.48 10.06 -6.22
C SER A 194 1.93 11.48 -6.53
N PHE A 195 3.06 11.90 -5.96
CA PHE A 195 3.58 13.24 -6.17
C PHE A 195 4.00 13.45 -7.64
N PRO A 196 3.70 14.62 -8.22
CA PRO A 196 4.04 14.93 -9.62
C PRO A 196 5.54 15.20 -9.79
N LEU A 197 6.05 15.03 -11.01
CA LEU A 197 7.29 15.74 -11.37
C LEU A 197 6.97 17.19 -11.69
N GLU A 198 7.86 18.08 -11.31
CA GLU A 198 7.84 19.51 -11.60
C GLU A 198 9.06 19.88 -12.43
N LEU A 199 8.86 20.75 -13.41
CA LEU A 199 9.91 21.60 -13.98
C LEU A 199 9.49 23.06 -13.83
N ALA A 200 10.33 23.84 -13.16
CA ALA A 200 10.17 25.29 -13.07
C ALA A 200 10.63 25.95 -14.37
N LEU A 201 9.89 26.95 -14.83
CA LEU A 201 10.22 27.73 -16.01
C LEU A 201 10.75 29.11 -15.59
N ALA A 202 11.73 29.62 -16.34
CA ALA A 202 12.19 31.00 -16.16
C ALA A 202 11.08 32.00 -16.51
N ASP A 203 10.35 31.71 -17.59
CA ASP A 203 9.29 32.56 -18.14
C ASP A 203 8.02 31.75 -18.43
N GLY A 204 6.91 32.47 -18.61
CA GLY A 204 5.67 31.86 -19.09
C GLY A 204 5.83 31.33 -20.51
N LEU A 205 5.12 30.23 -20.82
CA LEU A 205 5.09 29.71 -22.18
C LEU A 205 4.28 30.63 -23.10
N THR A 206 4.71 30.70 -24.35
CA THR A 206 4.04 31.46 -25.40
C THR A 206 3.53 30.57 -26.52
N GLU A 207 2.47 31.01 -27.19
CA GLU A 207 1.97 30.40 -28.41
C GLU A 207 1.76 31.44 -29.50
N ASP A 208 1.76 30.98 -30.75
CA ASP A 208 1.38 31.81 -31.89
C ASP A 208 -0.15 31.80 -32.01
N LEU A 209 -0.74 32.98 -31.86
CA LEU A 209 -2.16 33.21 -32.09
C LEU A 209 -2.32 34.30 -33.16
N ASP A 210 -2.64 33.86 -34.38
CA ASP A 210 -2.80 34.69 -35.57
C ASP A 210 -1.57 35.54 -35.92
N GLY A 211 -0.36 34.95 -35.86
CA GLY A 211 0.90 35.61 -36.16
C GLY A 211 1.45 36.47 -35.03
N ASN A 212 0.83 36.43 -33.85
CA ASN A 212 1.26 37.16 -32.66
C ASN A 212 1.68 36.19 -31.56
N VAL A 213 2.85 36.44 -30.98
CA VAL A 213 3.32 35.72 -29.79
C VAL A 213 2.50 36.19 -28.59
N LYS A 214 1.72 35.29 -27.99
CA LYS A 214 0.96 35.53 -26.77
C LYS A 214 1.39 34.57 -25.67
N TYR A 215 1.43 35.04 -24.44
CA TYR A 215 1.59 34.16 -23.28
C TYR A 215 0.34 33.29 -23.11
N ILE A 216 0.57 32.01 -22.83
CA ILE A 216 -0.48 31.09 -22.40
C ILE A 216 -0.87 31.49 -20.97
N ASP A 217 -2.12 31.90 -20.77
CA ASP A 217 -2.68 32.37 -19.49
C ASP A 217 -3.63 31.37 -18.83
N GLU A 218 -3.86 30.22 -19.47
CA GLU A 218 -4.66 29.11 -18.94
C GLU A 218 -3.83 27.84 -18.70
N HIS A 219 -4.38 26.93 -17.88
CA HIS A 219 -3.79 25.60 -17.72
C HIS A 219 -3.93 24.81 -19.03
N LYS A 220 -2.81 24.35 -19.58
CA LYS A 220 -2.79 23.67 -20.87
C LYS A 220 -1.86 22.46 -20.85
N LEU A 221 -2.16 21.47 -21.68
CA LEU A 221 -1.24 20.37 -21.94
C LEU A 221 -0.13 20.81 -22.88
N VAL A 222 1.11 20.58 -22.45
CA VAL A 222 2.31 20.97 -23.19
C VAL A 222 3.26 19.79 -23.31
N SER A 223 4.27 19.96 -24.16
CA SER A 223 5.37 19.02 -24.31
C SER A 223 6.66 19.61 -23.76
N VAL A 224 7.45 18.79 -23.10
CA VAL A 224 8.81 19.12 -22.67
C VAL A 224 9.77 18.74 -23.79
N SER A 225 10.55 19.69 -24.28
CA SER A 225 11.52 19.46 -25.35
C SER A 225 12.72 18.62 -24.90
N ASN A 226 13.13 18.78 -23.64
CA ASN A 226 14.33 18.14 -23.09
C ASN A 226 14.01 17.42 -21.78
N LEU A 227 14.16 16.08 -21.76
CA LEU A 227 14.03 15.31 -20.53
C LEU A 227 15.33 15.28 -19.69
N LYS A 228 16.34 16.08 -20.04
CA LYS A 228 17.57 16.25 -19.25
C LYS A 228 17.55 17.46 -18.31
N GLU A 229 16.45 18.20 -18.26
CA GLU A 229 16.25 19.30 -17.33
C GLU A 229 16.24 18.83 -15.86
N ASP A 230 16.48 19.74 -14.91
CA ASP A 230 16.42 19.41 -13.48
C ASP A 230 14.96 19.29 -13.00
N PHE A 231 14.43 18.07 -13.04
CA PHE A 231 13.10 17.78 -12.53
C PHE A 231 13.11 17.61 -11.02
N ARG A 232 11.99 17.97 -10.39
CA ARG A 232 11.76 17.72 -8.97
C ARG A 232 10.59 16.78 -8.74
N LEU A 233 10.71 15.83 -7.81
CA LEU A 233 9.52 15.20 -7.22
C LEU A 233 8.89 16.21 -6.27
N TYR A 234 7.75 16.76 -6.65
CA TYR A 234 7.21 17.97 -6.04
C TYR A 234 6.13 17.66 -5.00
N PHE A 235 6.19 18.31 -3.84
CA PHE A 235 5.24 18.22 -2.73
C PHE A 235 4.38 19.51 -2.72
N PRO A 236 3.19 19.51 -3.36
CA PRO A 236 2.44 20.75 -3.60
C PRO A 236 1.99 21.44 -2.32
N ASN A 237 1.64 20.66 -1.30
CA ASN A 237 1.20 21.16 0.01
C ASN A 237 2.30 21.91 0.79
N MET A 238 3.57 21.63 0.51
CA MET A 238 4.70 22.31 1.15
C MET A 238 5.45 23.25 0.22
N SER A 239 5.09 23.29 -1.07
CA SER A 239 5.90 23.94 -2.13
C SER A 239 7.38 23.52 -2.07
N ALA A 240 7.62 22.25 -1.74
CA ALA A 240 8.93 21.64 -1.56
C ALA A 240 9.09 20.44 -2.50
N GLY A 241 10.22 19.75 -2.47
CA GLY A 241 10.43 18.59 -3.33
C GLY A 241 11.89 18.17 -3.48
N ILE A 242 12.07 16.99 -4.05
CA ILE A 242 13.35 16.31 -4.25
C ILE A 242 13.90 16.69 -5.63
N SER A 243 15.09 17.27 -5.75
CA SER A 243 15.75 17.39 -7.06
C SER A 243 16.17 15.99 -7.52
N LEU A 244 15.62 15.56 -8.65
CA LEU A 244 15.91 14.28 -9.29
C LEU A 244 16.89 14.40 -10.46
N GLY A 245 17.18 15.64 -10.88
CA GLY A 245 17.91 15.93 -12.10
C GLY A 245 17.17 15.46 -13.36
N GLY A 246 17.90 15.36 -14.46
CA GLY A 246 17.39 14.88 -15.73
C GLY A 246 17.06 13.38 -15.74
N VAL A 247 16.00 13.03 -16.46
CA VAL A 247 15.63 11.65 -16.78
C VAL A 247 16.82 10.95 -17.43
N ARG A 248 17.23 9.82 -16.88
CA ARG A 248 18.31 8.98 -17.41
C ARG A 248 17.87 7.51 -17.45
N GLN A 249 18.79 6.65 -17.88
CA GLN A 249 18.53 5.21 -17.92
C GLN A 249 18.26 4.67 -16.50
N ASP A 250 17.70 3.46 -16.44
CA ASP A 250 17.57 2.70 -15.21
C ASP A 250 18.90 2.74 -14.41
N PRO A 251 18.87 3.02 -13.10
CA PRO A 251 17.75 2.90 -12.16
C PRO A 251 16.94 4.19 -11.90
N TRP A 252 17.11 5.27 -12.68
CA TRP A 252 16.46 6.56 -12.38
C TRP A 252 14.93 6.45 -12.32
N PRO A 253 14.25 7.06 -11.33
CA PRO A 253 14.80 8.00 -10.32
C PRO A 253 15.21 7.35 -8.99
N LEU A 254 15.20 6.02 -8.90
CA LEU A 254 15.31 5.32 -7.62
C LEU A 254 16.66 5.52 -6.92
N ASP A 255 17.74 5.63 -7.68
CA ASP A 255 19.08 5.93 -7.16
C ASP A 255 19.12 7.30 -6.45
N VAL A 256 18.58 8.34 -7.09
CA VAL A 256 18.51 9.68 -6.49
C VAL A 256 17.62 9.69 -5.25
N MET A 257 16.48 9.00 -5.31
CA MET A 257 15.57 8.88 -4.17
C MET A 257 16.23 8.14 -3.00
N ALA A 258 17.03 7.10 -3.28
CA ALA A 258 17.78 6.35 -2.27
C ALA A 258 18.82 7.22 -1.58
N ASP A 259 19.56 8.04 -2.32
CA ASP A 259 20.54 8.95 -1.74
C ASP A 259 19.89 10.10 -0.97
N TRP A 260 18.77 10.63 -1.48
CA TRP A 260 18.06 11.73 -0.83
C TRP A 260 17.48 11.32 0.52
N ILE A 261 16.92 10.10 0.63
CA ILE A 261 16.25 9.64 1.85
C ILE A 261 17.22 9.31 2.99
N LYS A 262 18.51 9.08 2.72
CA LYS A 262 19.58 8.87 3.71
C LYS A 262 19.78 10.06 4.65
N VAL A 263 19.30 11.24 4.26
CA VAL A 263 19.39 12.44 5.07
C VAL A 263 18.14 12.51 5.96
N PRO A 264 18.26 12.44 7.30
CA PRO A 264 17.11 12.39 8.21
C PRO A 264 16.14 13.56 8.04
N LYS A 265 16.67 14.76 7.77
CA LYS A 265 15.86 15.96 7.51
C LYS A 265 14.96 15.80 6.27
N ASN A 266 15.46 15.11 5.25
CA ASN A 266 14.73 14.86 4.02
C ASN A 266 13.60 13.85 4.26
N LEU A 267 13.88 12.75 4.96
CA LEU A 267 12.84 11.81 5.39
C LEU A 267 11.75 12.52 6.22
N ALA A 268 12.14 13.34 7.20
CA ALA A 268 11.19 14.10 8.01
C ALA A 268 10.31 15.03 7.16
N GLN A 269 10.90 15.74 6.19
CA GLN A 269 10.15 16.60 5.27
C GLN A 269 9.15 15.80 4.42
N PHE A 270 9.54 14.62 3.92
CA PHE A 270 8.64 13.77 3.16
C PHE A 270 7.48 13.24 4.02
N LEU A 271 7.78 12.76 5.24
CA LEU A 271 6.75 12.28 6.17
C LEU A 271 5.78 13.39 6.56
N GLU A 272 6.26 14.60 6.78
CA GLU A 272 5.41 15.77 7.03
C GLU A 272 4.51 16.08 5.82
N ALA A 273 5.07 16.08 4.61
CA ALA A 273 4.31 16.33 3.38
C ALA A 273 3.19 15.29 3.21
N TRP A 274 3.50 14.02 3.44
CA TRP A 274 2.55 12.91 3.32
C TRP A 274 1.48 12.98 4.43
N GLN A 275 1.87 13.23 5.68
CA GLN A 275 0.96 13.29 6.82
C GLN A 275 -0.10 14.39 6.66
N GLN A 276 0.26 15.58 6.16
CA GLN A 276 -0.71 16.65 5.91
C GLN A 276 -1.83 16.22 4.94
N ILE A 277 -1.48 15.41 3.93
CA ILE A 277 -2.46 14.86 2.98
C ILE A 277 -3.25 13.73 3.62
N TYR A 278 -2.61 12.88 4.42
CA TYR A 278 -3.26 11.81 5.17
C TYR A 278 -4.34 12.34 6.12
N ASP A 279 -4.04 13.36 6.91
CA ASP A 279 -4.99 13.97 7.85
C ASP A 279 -6.22 14.53 7.13
N ALA A 280 -6.00 15.18 5.98
CA ALA A 280 -7.08 15.67 5.12
C ALA A 280 -7.91 14.51 4.53
N TYR A 281 -7.26 13.43 4.11
CA TYR A 281 -7.89 12.21 3.60
C TYR A 281 -8.77 11.53 4.68
N MET A 282 -8.25 11.41 5.91
CA MET A 282 -8.96 10.79 7.04
C MET A 282 -10.19 11.56 7.49
N THR A 283 -10.23 12.89 7.25
CA THR A 283 -11.41 13.70 7.57
C THR A 283 -12.60 13.25 6.72
N GLN A 284 -13.78 13.00 7.29
CA GLN A 284 -14.94 12.57 6.49
C GLN A 284 -15.39 13.63 5.48
N LYS A 285 -15.76 13.22 4.27
CA LYS A 285 -16.18 14.12 3.17
C LYS A 285 -17.22 15.17 3.60
N ARG A 286 -18.19 14.77 4.43
CA ARG A 286 -19.33 15.61 4.86
C ARG A 286 -18.92 16.72 5.84
N VAL A 287 -17.78 16.59 6.52
CA VAL A 287 -17.33 17.54 7.56
C VAL A 287 -16.07 18.32 7.17
N ARG A 288 -15.44 18.01 6.03
CA ARG A 288 -14.28 18.76 5.53
C ARG A 288 -14.65 20.22 5.25
N ARG A 289 -13.72 21.12 5.55
CA ARG A 289 -13.83 22.55 5.28
C ARG A 289 -12.57 23.04 4.58
N GLU A 290 -12.75 24.01 3.67
CA GLU A 290 -11.69 24.85 3.11
C GLU A 290 -10.40 24.08 2.75
N GLY A 291 -9.27 24.39 3.41
CA GLY A 291 -7.95 23.81 3.11
C GLY A 291 -7.89 22.28 3.14
N ASN A 292 -8.70 21.62 3.98
CA ASN A 292 -8.74 20.14 4.02
C ASN A 292 -9.40 19.56 2.77
N ILE A 293 -10.32 20.30 2.14
CA ILE A 293 -10.90 19.90 0.86
C ILE A 293 -9.79 19.90 -0.20
N ASN A 294 -9.03 21.00 -0.28
CA ASN A 294 -7.95 21.18 -1.24
C ASN A 294 -6.85 20.13 -1.09
N LEU A 295 -6.40 19.87 0.14
CA LEU A 295 -5.37 18.86 0.43
C LEU A 295 -5.84 17.44 0.10
N ALA A 296 -7.10 17.10 0.42
CA ALA A 296 -7.63 15.77 0.12
C ALA A 296 -7.64 15.47 -1.40
N TYR A 297 -7.69 16.48 -2.27
CA TYR A 297 -7.59 16.28 -3.73
C TYR A 297 -6.20 15.90 -4.24
N LEU A 298 -5.17 16.01 -3.40
CA LEU A 298 -3.87 15.44 -3.72
C LEU A 298 -3.87 13.91 -3.56
N SER A 299 -4.85 13.34 -2.86
CA SER A 299 -4.95 11.89 -2.74
C SER A 299 -5.54 11.25 -4.00
N ASN A 300 -4.96 10.13 -4.41
CA ASN A 300 -5.40 9.32 -5.53
C ASN A 300 -6.86 8.89 -5.32
N GLY A 301 -7.64 9.02 -6.39
CA GLY A 301 -9.05 8.67 -6.39
C GLY A 301 -9.98 9.73 -5.82
N TRP A 302 -9.45 10.83 -5.30
CA TRP A 302 -10.20 12.02 -4.99
C TRP A 302 -10.13 13.01 -6.17
N GLY A 303 -11.26 13.65 -6.51
CA GLY A 303 -11.34 14.57 -7.66
C GLY A 303 -12.15 14.09 -8.86
N ASP A 304 -12.94 13.02 -8.72
CA ASP A 304 -13.92 12.59 -9.74
C ASP A 304 -15.34 12.99 -9.36
N GLU A 305 -16.15 13.40 -10.34
CA GLU A 305 -17.52 13.91 -10.16
C GLU A 305 -18.44 12.83 -9.59
N ILE A 306 -18.15 11.59 -9.95
CA ILE A 306 -18.68 10.39 -9.33
C ILE A 306 -17.55 9.85 -8.48
N ASP A 307 -17.79 9.66 -7.18
CA ASP A 307 -16.87 9.00 -6.26
C ASP A 307 -16.55 7.59 -6.79
N SER A 308 -15.55 7.53 -7.68
CA SER A 308 -15.14 6.33 -8.38
C SER A 308 -14.43 5.48 -7.34
N ASN A 309 -15.20 4.61 -6.69
CA ASN A 309 -14.74 3.61 -5.72
C ASN A 309 -13.64 2.68 -6.27
N LYS A 310 -13.21 2.83 -7.53
CA LYS A 310 -12.13 2.10 -8.19
C LYS A 310 -10.75 2.74 -8.02
N THR A 311 -10.67 3.97 -7.51
CA THR A 311 -9.39 4.72 -7.48
C THR A 311 -8.97 5.17 -6.09
N LYS A 312 -9.78 4.90 -5.05
CA LYS A 312 -9.43 5.17 -3.65
C LYS A 312 -8.19 4.38 -3.21
N PRO A 313 -7.46 4.84 -2.20
CA PRO A 313 -6.26 4.16 -1.73
C PRO A 313 -6.56 3.01 -0.77
N GLY A 314 -5.64 2.05 -0.71
CA GLY A 314 -5.73 0.85 0.13
C GLY A 314 -7.10 0.16 0.12
N LEU A 315 -7.59 -0.23 1.30
CA LEU A 315 -8.92 -0.81 1.51
C LEU A 315 -10.06 0.21 1.42
N GLY A 316 -9.77 1.49 1.18
CA GLY A 316 -10.79 2.51 0.94
C GLY A 316 -11.64 2.25 -0.32
N ARG A 317 -11.28 1.26 -1.15
CA ARG A 317 -12.07 0.81 -2.29
C ARG A 317 -13.06 -0.27 -1.87
N THR A 318 -14.36 0.02 -1.96
CA THR A 318 -15.43 -0.93 -1.58
C THR A 318 -15.38 -2.25 -2.35
N ASP A 319 -14.98 -2.23 -3.62
CA ASP A 319 -14.79 -3.44 -4.44
C ASP A 319 -13.64 -4.32 -3.90
N ASP A 320 -12.54 -3.70 -3.47
CA ASP A 320 -11.37 -4.41 -2.95
C ASP A 320 -11.67 -5.02 -1.58
N LEU A 321 -12.43 -4.32 -0.74
CA LEU A 321 -12.90 -4.86 0.54
C LEU A 321 -13.84 -6.06 0.33
N LYS A 322 -14.84 -5.95 -0.56
CA LYS A 322 -15.77 -7.05 -0.86
C LYS A 322 -15.05 -8.29 -1.40
N LYS A 323 -14.13 -8.08 -2.36
CA LYS A 323 -13.33 -9.16 -2.95
C LYS A 323 -12.37 -9.76 -1.92
N GLY A 324 -11.73 -8.93 -1.11
CA GLY A 324 -10.88 -9.36 -0.01
C GLY A 324 -11.63 -10.23 1.00
N THR A 325 -12.81 -9.80 1.45
CA THR A 325 -13.67 -10.60 2.36
C THR A 325 -14.03 -11.95 1.76
N TYR A 326 -14.48 -11.98 0.50
CA TYR A 326 -14.77 -13.25 -0.19
C TYR A 326 -13.54 -14.16 -0.25
N GLN A 327 -12.37 -13.57 -0.49
CA GLN A 327 -11.12 -14.31 -0.56
C GLN A 327 -10.70 -14.88 0.79
N MET A 328 -10.94 -14.18 1.91
CA MET A 328 -10.69 -14.73 3.25
C MET A 328 -11.61 -15.91 3.56
N ILE A 329 -12.90 -15.83 3.19
CA ILE A 329 -13.84 -16.96 3.30
C ILE A 329 -13.36 -18.15 2.46
N LYS A 330 -12.82 -17.88 1.26
CA LYS A 330 -12.27 -18.91 0.40
C LYS A 330 -11.01 -19.55 1.00
N PHE A 331 -10.13 -18.76 1.60
CA PHE A 331 -8.95 -19.27 2.27
C PHE A 331 -9.28 -20.14 3.47
N SER A 332 -10.24 -19.71 4.30
CA SER A 332 -10.67 -20.51 5.45
C SER A 332 -11.25 -21.86 5.02
N ALA A 333 -12.13 -21.88 4.01
CA ALA A 333 -12.79 -23.09 3.53
C ALA A 333 -11.86 -24.03 2.74
N GLN A 334 -10.91 -23.50 1.97
CA GLN A 334 -10.07 -24.30 1.07
C GLN A 334 -8.76 -24.74 1.69
N TYR A 335 -8.23 -24.01 2.68
CA TYR A 335 -6.94 -24.29 3.29
C TYR A 335 -7.07 -24.50 4.80
N ALA A 336 -7.40 -23.44 5.57
CA ALA A 336 -7.31 -23.48 7.03
C ALA A 336 -8.16 -24.62 7.66
N ARG A 337 -9.43 -24.76 7.27
CA ARG A 337 -10.34 -25.81 7.79
C ARG A 337 -9.93 -27.22 7.43
N LYS A 338 -9.17 -27.39 6.35
CA LYS A 338 -8.70 -28.68 5.86
C LYS A 338 -7.29 -29.01 6.37
N SER A 339 -6.83 -28.27 7.37
CA SER A 339 -5.50 -28.33 7.94
C SER A 339 -5.52 -28.03 9.43
N ASP A 340 -4.37 -28.13 10.09
CA ASP A 340 -4.22 -27.60 11.44
C ASP A 340 -4.41 -26.07 11.42
N PRO A 341 -5.44 -25.54 12.11
CA PRO A 341 -5.70 -24.11 12.16
C PRO A 341 -4.60 -23.31 12.87
N ASN A 342 -3.64 -23.95 13.56
CA ASN A 342 -2.46 -23.27 14.13
C ASN A 342 -1.31 -23.11 13.11
N LEU A 343 -1.40 -23.86 12.02
CA LEU A 343 -0.38 -23.92 10.99
C LEU A 343 -0.78 -23.10 9.77
N VAL A 344 -1.97 -23.28 9.21
CA VAL A 344 -2.39 -22.53 8.03
C VAL A 344 -3.30 -21.40 8.44
N LYS A 345 -2.79 -20.19 8.25
CA LYS A 345 -3.43 -18.92 8.57
C LYS A 345 -3.70 -18.10 7.32
N TYR A 346 -4.51 -17.06 7.44
CA TYR A 346 -4.74 -16.15 6.33
C TYR A 346 -4.89 -14.68 6.73
N ALA A 347 -4.50 -13.79 5.83
CA ALA A 347 -4.57 -12.35 6.06
C ALA A 347 -5.00 -11.57 4.81
N LEU A 348 -5.76 -10.49 5.04
CA LEU A 348 -6.00 -9.43 4.06
C LEU A 348 -4.99 -8.32 4.30
N VAL A 349 -4.18 -7.97 3.31
CA VAL A 349 -3.07 -7.02 3.47
C VAL A 349 -3.29 -5.78 2.61
N SER A 350 -3.01 -4.61 3.18
CA SER A 350 -3.09 -3.32 2.48
C SER A 350 -2.15 -2.28 3.06
N ASN A 351 -1.80 -1.26 2.28
CA ASN A 351 -1.08 -0.09 2.77
C ASN A 351 -1.95 0.80 3.68
N LEU A 352 -3.27 0.84 3.47
CA LEU A 352 -4.19 1.66 4.26
C LEU A 352 -5.48 0.91 4.61
N ASP A 353 -5.97 1.18 5.81
CA ASP A 353 -7.27 0.73 6.30
C ASP A 353 -8.40 1.41 5.52
N PRO A 354 -9.66 0.91 5.63
CA PRO A 354 -10.78 1.55 4.97
C PRO A 354 -11.24 2.82 5.71
N ALA A 355 -10.31 3.66 6.21
CA ALA A 355 -10.50 4.94 6.89
C ALA A 355 -11.95 5.44 7.06
N THR A 356 -12.50 6.16 6.08
CA THR A 356 -13.84 6.77 6.15
C THR A 356 -15.00 5.79 5.92
N LEU A 357 -14.70 4.54 5.59
CA LEU A 357 -15.64 3.45 5.30
C LEU A 357 -15.59 2.33 6.34
N PHE A 358 -14.72 2.44 7.35
CA PHE A 358 -14.51 1.38 8.34
C PHE A 358 -15.82 1.02 9.07
N GLU A 359 -16.51 2.02 9.60
CA GLU A 359 -17.79 1.83 10.31
C GLU A 359 -18.87 1.22 9.41
N GLU A 360 -18.90 1.58 8.12
CA GLU A 360 -19.95 1.12 7.19
C GLU A 360 -19.71 -0.31 6.68
N TYR A 361 -18.45 -0.75 6.55
CA TYR A 361 -18.13 -2.00 5.86
C TYR A 361 -17.35 -3.03 6.67
N LEU A 362 -16.58 -2.64 7.68
CA LEU A 362 -15.64 -3.54 8.36
C LEU A 362 -15.94 -3.71 9.85
N ALA A 363 -16.42 -2.67 10.55
CA ALA A 363 -16.65 -2.69 11.99
C ALA A 363 -17.53 -3.88 12.45
N ASP A 364 -18.61 -4.16 11.73
CA ASP A 364 -19.55 -5.23 12.08
C ASP A 364 -19.08 -6.64 11.68
N ILE A 365 -18.11 -6.75 10.76
CA ILE A 365 -17.69 -8.04 10.19
C ILE A 365 -16.30 -8.50 10.64
N ILE A 366 -15.47 -7.60 11.18
CA ILE A 366 -14.07 -7.88 11.53
C ILE A 366 -13.92 -9.01 12.56
N ASN A 367 -14.89 -9.13 13.46
CA ASN A 367 -14.90 -10.13 14.54
C ASN A 367 -15.86 -11.31 14.27
N LEU A 368 -16.44 -11.39 13.08
CA LEU A 368 -17.33 -12.50 12.75
C LEU A 368 -16.53 -13.80 12.60
N SER A 369 -17.14 -14.90 13.01
CA SER A 369 -16.60 -16.24 12.84
C SER A 369 -17.42 -17.06 11.85
N ILE A 370 -16.75 -17.95 11.12
CA ILE A 370 -17.33 -18.91 10.19
C ILE A 370 -17.32 -20.28 10.87
N VAL A 371 -18.42 -21.00 10.76
CA VAL A 371 -18.58 -22.39 11.17
C VAL A 371 -19.07 -23.22 9.98
N ASP A 372 -18.50 -24.40 9.74
CA ASP A 372 -19.05 -25.32 8.74
C ASP A 372 -20.35 -25.92 9.32
N LYS A 373 -21.44 -25.84 8.56
CA LYS A 373 -22.73 -26.41 8.96
C LYS A 373 -22.64 -27.89 9.33
N ASN A 374 -21.69 -28.63 8.77
CA ASN A 374 -21.51 -30.06 9.03
C ASN A 374 -20.76 -30.33 10.33
N GLU A 375 -20.03 -29.34 10.85
CA GLU A 375 -19.35 -29.39 12.15
C GLU A 375 -20.28 -28.99 13.30
N ILE A 376 -21.40 -28.32 13.01
CA ILE A 376 -22.45 -28.04 14.00
C ILE A 376 -23.18 -29.36 14.33
N SER A 377 -23.18 -29.75 15.60
CA SER A 377 -23.82 -30.98 16.03
C SER A 377 -25.34 -30.95 15.78
N PRO A 378 -26.01 -32.10 15.55
CA PRO A 378 -27.46 -32.15 15.39
C PRO A 378 -28.24 -31.53 16.56
N ILE A 379 -27.73 -31.67 17.79
CA ILE A 379 -28.32 -31.10 19.01
C ILE A 379 -28.25 -29.56 18.98
N GLU A 380 -27.16 -28.99 18.48
CA GLU A 380 -27.02 -27.55 18.30
C GLU A 380 -27.88 -27.04 17.15
N LYS A 381 -28.05 -27.81 16.06
CA LYS A 381 -28.92 -27.43 14.94
C LYS A 381 -30.39 -27.29 15.32
N ASP A 382 -30.90 -28.17 16.16
CA ASP A 382 -32.29 -28.11 16.59
C ASP A 382 -32.51 -27.01 17.65
N ARG A 383 -31.53 -26.75 18.53
CA ARG A 383 -31.55 -25.59 19.44
C ARG A 383 -31.43 -24.24 18.72
N MET A 384 -30.62 -24.15 17.66
CA MET A 384 -30.50 -22.94 16.84
C MET A 384 -31.80 -22.60 16.11
N LYS A 385 -32.70 -23.57 15.84
CA LYS A 385 -34.00 -23.31 15.21
C LYS A 385 -35.04 -22.75 16.18
N GLU A 386 -34.92 -23.03 17.48
CA GLU A 386 -35.93 -22.67 18.49
C GLU A 386 -35.66 -21.30 19.15
N GLU A 387 -34.40 -20.84 19.24
CA GLU A 387 -34.02 -19.62 19.96
C GLU A 387 -33.05 -18.75 19.14
N PHE A 388 -33.54 -18.09 18.08
CA PHE A 388 -32.68 -17.32 17.18
C PHE A 388 -32.20 -15.95 17.74
N VAL A 389 -32.60 -15.54 18.95
CA VAL A 389 -32.41 -14.15 19.41
C VAL A 389 -31.40 -13.98 20.57
N ASP A 390 -31.15 -15.01 21.40
CA ASP A 390 -30.30 -14.86 22.61
C ASP A 390 -29.11 -15.84 22.68
N TYR A 391 -28.86 -16.62 21.62
CA TYR A 391 -28.04 -17.84 21.71
C TYR A 391 -26.51 -17.60 21.69
N PHE A 392 -26.04 -16.51 21.08
CA PHE A 392 -24.60 -16.33 20.84
C PHE A 392 -23.81 -15.87 22.08
N ASP A 393 -24.44 -15.18 23.04
CA ASP A 393 -23.73 -14.60 24.19
C ASP A 393 -23.45 -15.60 25.33
N LYS A 394 -24.09 -16.78 25.34
CA LYS A 394 -24.17 -17.60 26.56
C LYS A 394 -23.43 -18.94 26.52
N TYR A 395 -22.99 -19.45 25.36
CA TYR A 395 -22.40 -20.79 25.28
C TYR A 395 -21.15 -20.89 24.39
N SER A 396 -20.00 -20.80 25.05
CA SER A 396 -18.66 -21.08 24.56
C SER A 396 -18.30 -22.57 24.67
N LYS A 397 -19.00 -23.45 23.93
CA LYS A 397 -18.56 -24.84 23.71
C LYS A 397 -18.98 -25.36 22.33
N ILE A 398 -18.24 -24.99 21.29
CA ILE A 398 -18.31 -25.60 19.96
C ILE A 398 -17.30 -26.78 19.92
N PRO A 399 -17.71 -28.06 19.83
CA PRO A 399 -16.78 -29.19 19.76
C PRO A 399 -16.56 -29.70 18.32
N LYS A 400 -15.28 -30.03 18.05
CA LYS A 400 -14.66 -30.53 16.80
C LYS A 400 -14.85 -29.66 15.55
N GLY A 401 -14.16 -28.53 15.61
CA GLY A 401 -14.01 -27.51 14.58
C GLY A 401 -14.12 -26.15 15.25
N SER A 402 -13.00 -25.58 15.73
CA SER A 402 -13.07 -24.27 16.38
C SER A 402 -13.60 -23.24 15.36
N PRO A 403 -14.53 -22.35 15.75
CA PRO A 403 -14.91 -21.25 14.88
C PRO A 403 -13.67 -20.49 14.42
N LEU A 404 -13.61 -20.20 13.11
CA LEU A 404 -12.51 -19.43 12.53
C LEU A 404 -13.00 -18.03 12.23
N ASN A 405 -12.23 -17.01 12.59
CA ASN A 405 -12.58 -15.63 12.25
C ASN A 405 -12.63 -15.47 10.72
N ILE A 406 -13.62 -14.73 10.19
CA ILE A 406 -13.62 -14.32 8.77
C ILE A 406 -12.30 -13.63 8.45
N PHE A 407 -11.79 -12.83 9.39
CA PHE A 407 -10.47 -12.22 9.31
C PHE A 407 -9.63 -12.71 10.48
N GLU A 408 -8.66 -13.60 10.25
CA GLU A 408 -7.64 -13.87 11.27
C GLU A 408 -6.70 -12.66 11.41
N ALA A 409 -6.42 -11.99 10.30
CA ALA A 409 -5.79 -10.67 10.29
C ALA A 409 -6.25 -9.80 9.11
N VAL A 410 -6.44 -8.51 9.39
CA VAL A 410 -6.39 -7.43 8.40
C VAL A 410 -5.15 -6.60 8.68
N ILE A 411 -4.13 -6.76 7.85
CA ILE A 411 -2.84 -6.09 7.96
C ILE A 411 -2.91 -4.83 7.11
N ALA A 412 -3.61 -3.81 7.60
CA ALA A 412 -3.52 -2.46 7.08
C ALA A 412 -2.34 -1.76 7.74
N MET A 413 -1.35 -1.29 6.98
CA MET A 413 -0.10 -0.79 7.55
C MET A 413 -0.27 0.40 8.51
N ASN A 414 -1.34 1.20 8.35
CA ASN A 414 -1.64 2.29 9.28
C ASN A 414 -2.49 1.88 10.49
N LYS A 415 -3.16 0.72 10.43
CA LYS A 415 -4.07 0.28 11.48
C LYS A 415 -4.32 -1.24 11.39
N PRO A 416 -3.36 -2.07 11.81
CA PRO A 416 -3.54 -3.52 11.78
C PRO A 416 -4.67 -3.94 12.74
N MET A 417 -5.52 -4.86 12.29
CA MET A 417 -6.61 -5.46 13.06
C MET A 417 -6.42 -6.97 13.03
N ILE A 418 -5.85 -7.52 14.09
CA ILE A 418 -5.37 -8.90 14.12
C ILE A 418 -6.04 -9.64 15.27
N ASN A 419 -6.82 -10.66 14.92
CA ASN A 419 -7.58 -11.48 15.88
C ASN A 419 -6.78 -12.70 16.37
N ASP A 420 -5.73 -13.11 15.64
CA ASP A 420 -4.88 -14.23 15.99
C ASP A 420 -3.56 -13.79 16.67
N GLU A 421 -3.27 -14.31 17.86
CA GLU A 421 -2.10 -13.92 18.67
C GLU A 421 -0.75 -14.34 18.07
N LYS A 422 -0.71 -15.35 17.20
CA LYS A 422 0.51 -15.72 16.47
C LYS A 422 0.74 -14.72 15.33
N LEU A 423 -0.30 -14.39 14.57
CA LEU A 423 -0.23 -13.36 13.53
C LEU A 423 0.10 -11.98 14.12
N LYS A 424 -0.42 -11.65 15.31
CA LYS A 424 -0.13 -10.39 16.00
C LYS A 424 1.35 -10.23 16.32
N ARG A 425 2.03 -11.33 16.69
CA ARG A 425 3.49 -11.35 16.89
C ARG A 425 4.25 -11.24 15.58
N ILE A 426 3.83 -11.97 14.55
CA ILE A 426 4.48 -11.99 13.23
C ILE A 426 4.47 -10.61 12.56
N PHE A 427 3.32 -9.93 12.60
CA PHE A 427 3.10 -8.65 11.93
C PHE A 427 3.21 -7.44 12.87
N SER A 428 3.77 -7.63 14.07
CA SER A 428 3.99 -6.55 15.03
C SER A 428 5.03 -5.55 14.51
N TYR A 429 4.88 -4.29 14.88
CA TYR A 429 5.92 -3.27 14.67
C TYR A 429 7.01 -3.27 15.76
N GLU A 430 6.85 -4.05 16.82
CA GLU A 430 7.79 -4.08 17.94
C GLU A 430 9.20 -4.50 17.54
N GLY A 431 9.36 -5.50 16.67
CA GLY A 431 10.69 -5.97 16.24
C GLY A 431 11.47 -4.88 15.49
N ILE A 432 10.83 -4.24 14.50
CA ILE A 432 11.48 -3.18 13.74
C ILE A 432 11.68 -1.90 14.56
N PHE A 433 10.74 -1.57 15.45
CA PHE A 433 10.90 -0.45 16.37
C PHE A 433 12.06 -0.68 17.35
N SER A 434 12.22 -1.90 17.86
CA SER A 434 13.35 -2.28 18.70
C SER A 434 14.68 -2.16 17.95
N LYS A 435 14.73 -2.55 16.67
CA LYS A 435 15.90 -2.35 15.80
C LYS A 435 16.23 -0.85 15.65
N ILE A 436 15.24 -0.02 15.36
CA ILE A 436 15.42 1.45 15.23
C ILE A 436 15.97 2.04 16.53
N LYS A 437 15.41 1.63 17.68
CA LYS A 437 15.89 2.08 19.00
C LYS A 437 17.34 1.68 19.25
N ALA A 438 17.70 0.42 18.97
CA ALA A 438 19.07 -0.06 19.13
C ALA A 438 20.06 0.70 18.22
N MET A 439 19.68 0.99 16.98
CA MET A 439 20.48 1.80 16.05
C MET A 439 20.66 3.23 16.55
N SER A 440 19.59 3.84 17.09
CA SER A 440 19.65 5.17 17.70
C SER A 440 20.57 5.23 18.92
N GLU A 441 20.65 4.16 19.70
CA GLU A 441 21.51 4.12 20.90
C GLU A 441 22.99 4.04 20.51
N LEU A 442 23.33 3.35 19.41
CA LEU A 442 24.70 3.29 18.89
C LEU A 442 25.21 4.61 18.29
N GLN A 443 24.31 5.53 17.95
CA GLN A 443 24.64 6.84 17.38
C GLN A 443 24.88 7.93 18.45
N LYS A 444 24.46 7.68 19.69
CA LYS A 444 24.70 8.57 20.84
C LYS A 444 26.06 8.26 21.46
#